data_AF-B0E4W5-F1
#
_entry.id   AF-B0E4W5-F1
#
_cell.length_a   1.000
_cell.length_b   1.000
_cell.length_c   1.000
_cell.angle_alpha   90.00
_cell.angle_beta   90.00
_cell.angle_gamma   90.00
#
_symmetry.space_group_name_H-M   'P 1'
#
loop_
_entity.id
_entity.type
_entity.pdbx_description
1 polymer ?
#
loop_
_entity_poly.entity_id
_entity_poly.type
_entity_poly.pdbx_seq_one_letter_code
_entity_poly.pdbx_strand_id
1 'polypeptide(L)'
;HGATEEEADNNTQEQYKRTKGFGTAPQPDTEDSLGNPFVLVIETNGIHHLPLHLCTCPGVLDDFRLSNLTCKTSAYQYYLKLQHLTSLAFPKSVPDRYRGFRRVSRQWRNLELKKCFGFGHEPRMPKAGEMAYGCASCAQPGVNLPMNWKEDPHP
;
A
#
# COMPACT_ATOMS: atom_id res chain seq x y z
N HIS A 1 -39.26 7.85 -20.16
CA HIS A 1 -38.95 9.25 -19.82
C HIS A 1 -37.63 9.26 -19.06
N GLY A 2 -36.52 9.23 -19.80
CA GLY A 2 -35.18 9.28 -19.24
C GLY A 2 -34.67 10.71 -19.34
N ALA A 3 -34.33 11.32 -18.21
CA ALA A 3 -33.49 12.49 -18.19
C ALA A 3 -32.11 12.06 -18.74
N THR A 4 -31.63 12.77 -19.75
CA THR A 4 -30.31 12.52 -20.32
C THR A 4 -29.24 12.92 -19.30
N GLU A 5 -28.10 12.23 -19.30
CA GLU A 5 -26.99 12.48 -18.36
C GLU A 5 -26.53 13.96 -18.35
N GLU A 6 -26.75 14.69 -19.46
CA GLU A 6 -26.55 16.14 -19.58
C GLU A 6 -27.45 16.99 -18.67
N GLU A 7 -28.69 16.59 -18.39
CA GLU A 7 -29.61 17.37 -17.54
C GLU A 7 -29.22 17.29 -16.05
N ALA A 8 -28.61 16.18 -15.62
CA ALA A 8 -28.13 15.99 -14.25
C ALA A 8 -26.86 16.80 -13.94
N ASP A 9 -25.93 16.86 -14.90
CA ASP A 9 -24.70 17.66 -14.77
C ASP A 9 -24.99 19.17 -14.76
N ASN A 10 -25.93 19.61 -15.58
CA ASN A 10 -26.34 21.02 -15.63
C ASN A 10 -27.05 21.46 -14.33
N ASN A 11 -27.89 20.61 -13.74
CA ASN A 11 -28.55 20.90 -12.46
C ASN A 11 -27.54 20.96 -11.29
N THR A 12 -26.52 20.11 -11.33
CA THR A 12 -25.43 20.08 -10.34
C THR A 12 -24.54 21.32 -10.45
N GLN A 13 -24.22 21.76 -11.67
CA GLN A 13 -23.48 23.00 -11.91
C GLN A 13 -24.26 24.25 -11.50
N GLU A 14 -25.57 24.31 -11.74
CA GLU A 14 -26.41 25.44 -11.33
C GLU A 14 -26.60 25.51 -9.80
N GLN A 15 -26.73 24.37 -9.11
CA GLN A 15 -26.69 24.34 -7.64
C GLN A 15 -25.34 24.80 -7.07
N TYR A 16 -24.23 24.43 -7.72
CA TYR A 16 -22.88 24.84 -7.33
C TYR A 16 -22.66 26.36 -7.50
N LYS A 17 -23.11 26.94 -8.63
CA LYS A 17 -23.06 28.39 -8.87
C LYS A 17 -23.89 29.19 -7.86
N ARG A 18 -25.03 28.64 -7.43
CA ARG A 18 -25.96 29.30 -6.48
C ARG A 18 -25.44 29.37 -5.04
N THR A 19 -24.54 28.46 -4.65
CA THR A 19 -24.11 28.30 -3.25
C THR A 19 -22.74 28.90 -2.91
N LYS A 20 -21.87 29.16 -3.91
CA LYS A 20 -20.44 29.49 -3.63
C LYS A 20 -19.86 30.76 -4.25
N GLY A 21 -20.61 31.53 -5.06
CA GLY A 21 -20.19 32.83 -5.58
C GLY A 21 -19.10 32.78 -6.66
N PHE A 22 -19.13 33.74 -7.58
CA PHE A 22 -18.19 33.84 -8.71
C PHE A 22 -16.83 34.40 -8.21
N GLY A 23 -15.83 33.56 -8.01
CA GLY A 23 -14.46 34.07 -7.79
C GLY A 23 -13.43 33.10 -7.21
N THR A 24 -13.84 31.99 -6.60
CA THR A 24 -12.90 30.98 -6.11
C THR A 24 -12.93 29.76 -7.01
N ALA A 25 -11.76 29.38 -7.55
CA ALA A 25 -11.59 28.10 -8.22
C ALA A 25 -12.10 26.96 -7.30
N PRO A 26 -12.80 25.94 -7.85
CA PRO A 26 -13.21 24.79 -7.06
C PRO A 26 -11.99 24.23 -6.33
N GLN A 27 -11.96 24.33 -5.00
CA GLN A 27 -11.00 23.52 -4.26
C GLN A 27 -11.51 22.09 -4.38
N PRO A 28 -10.69 21.16 -4.92
CA PRO A 28 -11.08 19.76 -4.97
C PRO A 28 -11.39 19.31 -3.55
N ASP A 29 -12.49 18.58 -3.38
CA ASP A 29 -12.91 18.09 -2.07
C ASP A 29 -11.71 17.41 -1.40
N THR A 30 -11.42 17.82 -0.17
CA THR A 30 -10.26 17.31 0.57
C THR A 30 -10.46 15.83 0.91
N GLU A 31 -11.72 15.36 0.84
CA GLU A 31 -12.17 14.03 1.22
C GLU A 31 -13.15 13.46 0.18
N ASP A 32 -13.22 12.14 0.04
CA ASP A 32 -14.26 11.46 -0.76
C ASP A 32 -15.62 11.40 -0.01
N SER A 33 -16.66 10.88 -0.65
CA SER A 33 -17.99 10.70 -0.04
C SER A 33 -18.04 9.77 1.17
N LEU A 34 -16.91 9.13 1.50
CA LEU A 34 -16.72 8.27 2.66
C LEU A 34 -15.79 8.93 3.71
N GLY A 35 -15.45 10.22 3.55
CA GLY A 35 -14.59 10.97 4.46
C GLY A 35 -13.09 10.65 4.36
N ASN A 36 -12.64 10.03 3.27
CA ASN A 36 -11.23 9.67 3.11
C ASN A 36 -10.43 10.81 2.49
N PRO A 37 -9.33 11.27 3.11
CA PRO A 37 -8.56 12.37 2.57
C PRO A 37 -7.89 12.00 1.24
N PHE A 38 -7.87 12.92 0.28
CA PHE A 38 -7.07 12.78 -0.93
C PHE A 38 -5.64 13.30 -0.68
N VAL A 39 -4.63 12.51 -1.05
CA VAL A 39 -3.25 12.99 -1.11
C VAL A 39 -2.94 13.44 -2.53
N LEU A 40 -2.44 14.67 -2.65
CA LEU A 40 -1.93 15.23 -3.89
C LEU A 40 -0.49 14.75 -4.11
N VAL A 41 -0.28 14.00 -5.19
CA VAL A 41 1.05 13.59 -5.64
C VAL A 41 1.37 14.30 -6.94
N ILE A 42 2.45 15.08 -6.95
CA ILE A 42 2.94 15.80 -8.14
C ILE A 42 4.23 15.10 -8.60
N GLU A 43 4.23 14.55 -9.81
CA GLU A 43 5.39 13.90 -10.43
C GLU A 43 5.59 14.40 -11.87
N THR A 44 6.68 14.00 -12.54
CA THR A 44 6.99 14.42 -13.94
C THR A 44 5.90 14.05 -14.95
N ASN A 45 5.04 13.08 -14.60
CA ASN A 45 3.95 12.59 -15.43
C ASN A 45 2.61 13.30 -15.15
N GLY A 46 2.58 14.26 -14.21
CA GLY A 46 1.41 15.09 -13.92
C GLY A 46 0.99 15.10 -12.44
N ILE A 47 -0.24 15.57 -12.22
CA ILE A 47 -0.87 15.74 -10.91
C ILE A 47 -1.83 14.58 -10.67
N HIS A 48 -1.64 13.83 -9.59
CA HIS A 48 -2.46 12.69 -9.22
C HIS A 48 -3.14 12.94 -7.86
N HIS A 49 -4.47 12.84 -7.83
CA HIS A 49 -5.26 12.82 -6.60
C HIS A 49 -5.51 11.36 -6.21
N LEU A 50 -4.97 10.92 -5.08
CA LEU A 50 -5.09 9.54 -4.62
C LEU A 50 -5.93 9.49 -3.33
N PRO A 51 -7.12 8.86 -3.33
CA PRO A 51 -7.92 8.71 -2.13
C PRO A 51 -7.20 7.83 -1.12
N LEU A 52 -6.99 8.36 0.09
CA LEU A 52 -6.27 7.72 1.17
C LEU A 52 -7.27 7.15 2.18
N HIS A 53 -7.68 5.90 1.98
CA HIS A 53 -8.49 5.19 2.97
C HIS A 53 -7.58 4.68 4.09
N LEU A 54 -7.53 5.43 5.20
CA LEU A 54 -6.80 5.05 6.41
C LEU A 54 -7.68 4.12 7.25
N CYS A 55 -7.45 2.80 7.17
CA CYS A 55 -7.93 1.93 8.24
C CYS A 55 -6.99 2.07 9.44
N THR A 56 -7.47 2.62 10.53
CA THR A 56 -6.76 2.72 11.82
C THR A 56 -6.73 1.40 12.58
N CYS A 57 -7.23 0.31 11.99
CA CYS A 57 -7.17 -1.02 12.56
C CYS A 57 -5.70 -1.44 12.80
N PRO A 58 -5.21 -1.41 14.06
CA PRO A 58 -3.81 -1.65 14.36
C PRO A 58 -3.46 -3.09 13.99
N GLY A 59 -2.33 -3.29 13.31
CA GLY A 59 -1.79 -4.63 13.07
C GLY A 59 -2.43 -5.41 11.94
N VAL A 60 -3.27 -4.84 11.05
CA VAL A 60 -3.78 -5.60 9.88
C VAL A 60 -2.66 -6.10 8.98
N LEU A 61 -1.59 -5.32 8.81
CA LEU A 61 -0.44 -5.72 7.99
C LEU A 61 0.44 -6.75 8.72
N ASP A 62 0.52 -6.67 10.04
CA ASP A 62 1.16 -7.67 10.89
C ASP A 62 0.41 -9.01 10.87
N ASP A 63 -0.91 -9.00 11.07
CA ASP A 63 -1.78 -10.18 11.01
C ASP A 63 -1.78 -10.79 9.60
N PHE A 64 -1.78 -9.95 8.55
CA PHE A 64 -1.60 -10.43 7.18
C PHE A 64 -0.26 -11.13 7.01
N ARG A 65 0.83 -10.50 7.49
CA ARG A 65 2.17 -11.06 7.37
C ARG A 65 2.28 -12.39 8.12
N LEU A 66 1.72 -12.46 9.32
CA LEU A 66 1.69 -13.68 10.12
C LEU A 66 0.89 -14.77 9.39
N SER A 67 -0.35 -14.48 9.00
CA SER A 67 -1.23 -15.42 8.27
C SER A 67 -0.59 -15.92 6.96
N ASN A 68 0.10 -15.03 6.24
CA ASN A 68 0.80 -15.39 5.01
C ASN A 68 1.96 -16.35 5.27
N LEU A 69 2.72 -16.15 6.35
CA LEU A 69 3.87 -16.98 6.71
C LEU A 69 3.46 -18.33 7.34
N THR A 70 2.50 -18.33 8.25
CA THR A 70 2.12 -19.52 9.03
C THR A 70 1.10 -20.39 8.31
N CYS A 71 0.12 -19.76 7.65
CA CYS A 71 -1.02 -20.46 7.05
C CYS A 71 -0.99 -20.48 5.51
N LYS A 72 0.06 -19.92 4.88
CA LYS A 72 0.15 -19.74 3.41
C LYS A 72 -1.05 -18.98 2.85
N THR A 73 -1.69 -18.15 3.65
CA THR A 73 -2.87 -17.39 3.22
C THR A 73 -2.47 -16.43 2.11
N SER A 74 -3.13 -16.55 0.95
CA SER A 74 -2.92 -15.61 -0.14
C SER A 74 -3.45 -14.22 0.22
N ALA A 75 -2.93 -13.19 -0.42
CA ALA A 75 -3.45 -11.82 -0.25
C ALA A 75 -4.96 -11.74 -0.53
N TYR A 76 -5.45 -12.52 -1.48
CA TYR A 76 -6.87 -12.55 -1.84
C TYR A 76 -7.72 -13.20 -0.75
N GLN A 77 -7.34 -14.37 -0.25
CA GLN A 77 -8.06 -15.02 0.86
C GLN A 77 -8.08 -14.15 2.12
N TYR A 78 -6.97 -13.49 2.43
CA TYR A 78 -6.92 -12.56 3.55
C TYR A 78 -7.79 -11.32 3.31
N TYR A 79 -7.84 -10.82 2.09
CA TYR A 79 -8.76 -9.75 1.73
C TYR A 79 -10.23 -10.15 1.89
N LEU A 80 -10.61 -11.38 1.50
CA LEU A 80 -11.96 -11.91 1.76
C LEU A 80 -12.24 -11.97 3.27
N LYS A 81 -11.28 -12.39 4.11
CA LYS A 81 -11.38 -12.31 5.58
C LYS A 81 -11.67 -10.88 6.03
N LEU A 82 -10.94 -9.88 5.52
CA LEU A 82 -11.18 -8.46 5.84
C LEU A 82 -12.59 -8.01 5.43
N GLN A 83 -13.09 -8.42 4.27
CA GLN A 83 -14.46 -8.09 3.84
C GLN A 83 -15.52 -8.64 4.82
N HIS A 84 -15.38 -9.90 5.24
CA HIS A 84 -16.31 -10.51 6.20
C HIS A 84 -16.19 -9.88 7.60
N LEU A 85 -14.98 -9.50 8.03
CA LEU A 85 -14.79 -8.79 9.29
C LEU A 85 -15.40 -7.38 9.26
N THR A 86 -15.41 -6.74 8.09
CA THR A 86 -15.98 -5.39 7.92
C THR A 86 -17.51 -5.42 7.90
N SER A 87 -18.09 -6.41 7.21
CA SER A 87 -19.54 -6.61 7.14
C SER A 87 -19.83 -8.10 7.06
N LEU A 88 -20.31 -8.67 8.16
CA LEU A 88 -20.70 -10.08 8.20
C LEU A 88 -21.96 -10.34 7.38
N ALA A 89 -22.93 -9.43 7.44
CA ALA A 89 -24.23 -9.60 6.76
C ALA A 89 -24.11 -9.39 5.25
N PHE A 90 -23.28 -8.44 4.81
CA PHE A 90 -23.13 -8.08 3.40
C PHE A 90 -21.65 -7.88 3.00
N PRO A 91 -20.82 -8.94 2.95
CA PRO A 91 -19.40 -8.81 2.62
C PRO A 91 -19.15 -8.21 1.23
N LYS A 92 -20.08 -8.46 0.29
CA LYS A 92 -19.98 -7.98 -1.10
C LYS A 92 -20.28 -6.48 -1.26
N SER A 93 -20.91 -5.84 -0.27
CA SER A 93 -21.13 -4.39 -0.29
C SER A 93 -19.90 -3.60 0.18
N VAL A 94 -18.88 -4.27 0.72
CA VAL A 94 -17.61 -3.65 1.09
C VAL A 94 -16.86 -3.25 -0.20
N PRO A 95 -16.49 -1.96 -0.36
CA PRO A 95 -15.78 -1.49 -1.56
C PRO A 95 -14.52 -2.32 -1.85
N ASP A 96 -14.24 -2.58 -3.13
CA ASP A 96 -13.04 -3.33 -3.50
C ASP A 96 -11.76 -2.53 -3.22
N ARG A 97 -11.03 -2.95 -2.18
CA ARG A 97 -9.74 -2.38 -1.80
C ARG A 97 -8.57 -3.36 -1.99
N TYR A 98 -8.79 -4.49 -2.67
CA TYR A 98 -7.78 -5.54 -2.81
C TYR A 98 -6.48 -5.04 -3.44
N ARG A 99 -6.57 -4.23 -4.51
CA ARG A 99 -5.40 -3.66 -5.20
C ARG A 99 -4.61 -2.72 -4.27
N GLY A 100 -5.32 -1.90 -3.49
CA GLY A 100 -4.74 -1.00 -2.49
C GLY A 100 -4.04 -1.78 -1.38
N PHE A 101 -4.73 -2.76 -0.80
CA PHE A 101 -4.18 -3.66 0.21
C PHE A 101 -2.88 -4.35 -0.25
N ARG A 102 -2.84 -4.86 -1.49
CA ARG A 102 -1.63 -5.46 -2.06
C ARG A 102 -0.48 -4.46 -2.23
N ARG A 103 -0.77 -3.21 -2.57
CA ARG A 103 0.26 -2.17 -2.71
C ARG A 103 0.82 -1.79 -1.32
N VAL A 104 -0.07 -1.51 -0.37
CA VAL A 104 0.30 -1.11 0.99
C VAL A 104 1.07 -2.22 1.71
N SER A 105 0.66 -3.49 1.59
CA SER A 105 1.39 -4.61 2.19
C SER A 105 2.82 -4.77 1.67
N ARG A 106 3.06 -4.51 0.38
CA ARG A 106 4.43 -4.49 -0.18
C ARG A 106 5.25 -3.31 0.33
N GLN A 107 4.66 -2.11 0.33
CA GLN A 107 5.32 -0.90 0.83
C GLN A 107 5.68 -1.04 2.30
N TRP A 108 4.74 -1.49 3.12
CA TRP A 108 4.96 -1.78 4.53
C TRP A 108 6.07 -2.81 4.74
N ARG A 109 6.09 -3.92 3.98
CA ARG A 109 7.18 -4.90 4.10
C ARG A 109 8.55 -4.30 3.76
N ASN A 110 8.62 -3.39 2.79
CA ASN A 110 9.86 -2.68 2.47
C ASN A 110 10.29 -1.75 3.62
N LEU A 111 9.36 -1.02 4.23
CA LEU A 111 9.63 -0.15 5.37
C LEU A 111 10.10 -0.94 6.60
N GLU A 112 9.45 -2.07 6.91
CA GLU A 112 9.88 -2.96 7.99
C GLU A 112 11.28 -3.51 7.74
N LEU A 113 11.60 -3.93 6.50
CA LEU A 113 12.95 -4.35 6.16
C LEU A 113 13.97 -3.22 6.33
N LYS A 114 13.68 -2.02 5.83
CA LYS A 114 14.56 -0.86 6.02
C LYS A 114 14.80 -0.58 7.50
N LYS A 115 13.76 -0.62 8.33
CA LYS A 115 13.87 -0.48 9.79
C LYS A 115 14.77 -1.56 10.39
N CYS A 116 14.57 -2.83 10.04
CA CYS A 116 15.39 -3.94 10.54
C CYS A 116 16.88 -3.81 10.18
N PHE A 117 17.20 -3.29 9.00
CA PHE A 117 18.58 -3.14 8.51
C PHE A 117 19.19 -1.76 8.78
N GLY A 118 18.54 -0.90 9.58
CA GLY A 118 19.08 0.41 9.95
C GLY A 118 18.91 1.52 8.89
N PHE A 119 18.14 1.27 7.83
CA PHE A 119 17.83 2.23 6.76
C PHE A 119 16.51 2.98 6.98
N GLY A 120 15.96 2.97 8.19
CA GLY A 120 14.70 3.66 8.51
C GLY A 120 14.79 5.18 8.48
N HIS A 121 15.96 5.73 8.85
CA HIS A 121 16.24 7.18 8.90
C HIS A 121 17.35 7.61 7.94
N GLU A 122 17.90 6.68 7.18
CA GLU A 122 19.00 6.93 6.25
C GLU A 122 18.43 7.54 4.95
N PRO A 123 18.84 8.75 4.54
CA PRO A 123 18.38 9.37 3.29
C PRO A 123 18.87 8.62 2.06
N ARG A 124 19.96 7.85 2.17
CA ARG A 124 20.48 7.02 1.09
C ARG A 124 19.65 5.76 0.89
N MET A 125 19.43 5.37 -0.37
CA MET A 125 18.90 4.05 -0.70
C MET A 125 19.92 2.93 -0.43
N PRO A 126 19.51 1.79 0.14
CA PRO A 126 20.38 0.62 0.30
C PRO A 126 20.92 0.13 -1.05
N LYS A 127 22.20 -0.24 -1.08
CA LYS A 127 22.83 -0.90 -2.24
C LYS A 127 22.43 -2.37 -2.27
N ALA A 128 22.71 -3.01 -3.40
CA ALA A 128 22.53 -4.46 -3.55
C ALA A 128 23.25 -5.20 -2.41
N GLY A 129 22.54 -6.10 -1.73
CA GLY A 129 23.06 -6.90 -0.63
C GLY A 129 23.00 -6.26 0.76
N GLU A 130 22.84 -4.93 0.90
CA GLU A 130 22.87 -4.25 2.21
C GLU A 130 21.62 -4.52 3.09
N MET A 131 20.53 -5.03 2.51
CA MET A 131 19.33 -5.47 3.24
C MET A 131 19.11 -6.99 3.16
N ALA A 132 20.16 -7.75 2.84
CA ALA A 132 20.10 -9.20 2.85
C ALA A 132 20.59 -9.73 4.20
N TYR A 133 19.89 -10.73 4.75
CA TYR A 133 20.45 -11.50 5.86
C TYR A 133 21.67 -12.27 5.37
N GLY A 134 22.69 -12.37 6.23
CA GLY A 134 23.81 -13.28 6.01
C GLY A 134 23.29 -14.71 5.83
N CYS A 135 23.55 -15.28 4.67
CA CYS A 135 23.16 -16.65 4.35
C CYS A 135 24.19 -17.62 4.96
N ALA A 136 23.80 -18.32 6.04
CA ALA A 136 24.70 -19.26 6.73
C ALA A 136 25.15 -20.44 5.86
N SER A 137 24.38 -20.79 4.83
CA SER A 137 24.72 -21.85 3.88
C SER A 137 25.57 -21.38 2.71
N CYS A 138 25.69 -20.06 2.51
CA CYS A 138 26.46 -19.52 1.41
C CYS A 138 27.94 -19.57 1.76
N ALA A 139 28.78 -19.92 0.79
CA ALA A 139 30.23 -20.00 0.95
C ALA A 139 30.81 -18.64 1.40
N GLN A 140 31.30 -18.57 2.64
CA GLN A 140 31.89 -17.38 3.25
C GLN A 140 33.30 -17.73 3.77
N PRO A 141 34.34 -17.45 2.97
CA PRO A 141 35.72 -17.71 3.36
C PRO A 141 36.07 -17.00 4.67
N GLY A 142 36.62 -17.74 5.62
CA GLY A 142 36.96 -17.24 6.96
C GLY A 142 35.79 -17.18 7.94
N VAL A 143 34.56 -17.51 7.52
CA VAL A 143 33.37 -17.57 8.40
C VAL A 143 32.88 -19.01 8.54
N ASN A 144 32.40 -19.61 7.46
CA ASN A 144 31.92 -21.01 7.43
C ASN A 144 32.75 -21.89 6.49
N LEU A 145 33.77 -21.32 5.85
CA LEU A 145 34.77 -22.03 5.05
C LEU A 145 36.17 -21.66 5.54
N PRO A 146 37.13 -22.60 5.50
CA PRO A 146 38.54 -22.26 5.73
C PRO A 146 39.01 -21.25 4.67
N MET A 147 40.00 -20.43 5.02
CA MET A 147 40.42 -19.33 4.13
C MET A 147 40.99 -19.84 2.80
N ASN A 148 41.61 -21.02 2.83
CA ASN A 148 42.15 -21.76 1.70
C ASN A 148 41.17 -22.81 1.14
N TRP A 149 39.84 -22.67 1.32
CA TRP A 149 38.86 -23.66 0.84
C TRP A 149 38.96 -23.99 -0.66
N LYS A 150 39.50 -23.08 -1.48
CA LYS A 150 39.73 -23.33 -2.93
C LYS A 150 40.83 -24.36 -3.19
N GLU A 151 41.70 -24.57 -2.22
CA GLU A 151 42.83 -25.51 -2.27
C GLU A 151 42.49 -26.83 -1.56
N ASP A 152 41.25 -27.00 -1.10
CA ASP A 152 40.81 -28.22 -0.43
C ASP A 152 40.89 -29.41 -1.42
N PRO A 153 41.73 -30.44 -1.15
CA PRO A 153 41.81 -31.62 -1.99
C PRO A 153 40.54 -32.49 -1.93
N HIS A 154 39.59 -32.18 -1.05
CA HIS A 154 38.33 -32.91 -0.85
C HIS A 154 37.11 -31.96 -0.93
N PRO A 155 36.67 -31.58 -2.15
CA PRO A 155 35.55 -30.67 -2.36
C PRO A 155 34.17 -31.24 -1.97
#